data_AF-A0A1I9G787-F1
#
_entry.id   AF-A0A1I9G787-F1
#
_cell.length_a   1.000
_cell.length_b   1.000
_cell.length_c   1.000
_cell.angle_alpha   90.00
_cell.angle_beta   90.00
_cell.angle_gamma   90.00
#
_symmetry.space_group_name_H-M   'P 1'
#
loop_
_entity.id
_entity.type
_entity.pdbx_description
1 polymer ?
#
loop_
_entity_poly.entity_id
_entity_poly.type
_entity_poly.pdbx_seq_one_letter_code
_entity_poly.pdbx_strand_id
1 'polypeptide(L)'
;MEDLELFPKNKQLIVPKLPIAQFSPDEFEQMRNQLAKIWWSRLIIAVRGYVANYIEDNDEKLFLADDAFIIIHRYLVESNVTDAIQQFLIDLEFIVNYPNVITILNDLSNGFSKYNPFVDPKSNNHFIRIYGEPDRGTYRVANAQIIAHIIFMHIFLILQQRWKFSIKKRKSIRFQEDPEWQPDDRVVLFQHFFKGNRTWVMTDFDRHIINVWRPKGSIVIFGDRFIKDKQRFGYSLCFYCGMLEQQIGQFRCHRQRRYCSQKCFYAALAEDNNTERI
;
A
#
# COMPACT_ATOMS: atom_id res chain seq x y z
N MET A 1 -6.33 -16.49 10.09
CA MET A 1 -7.81 -16.55 9.94
C MET A 1 -8.24 -15.26 9.26
N GLU A 2 -8.75 -15.37 8.03
CA GLU A 2 -8.96 -14.25 7.11
C GLU A 2 -10.13 -13.36 7.55
N ASP A 3 -9.98 -12.04 7.42
CA ASP A 3 -11.04 -11.07 7.71
C ASP A 3 -11.90 -10.84 6.46
N LEU A 4 -12.82 -11.78 6.20
CA LEU A 4 -13.67 -11.81 5.00
C LEU A 4 -14.63 -10.60 4.88
N GLU A 5 -14.81 -9.81 5.94
CA GLU A 5 -15.55 -8.55 5.91
C GLU A 5 -14.73 -7.43 5.23
N LEU A 6 -13.41 -7.40 5.47
CA LEU A 6 -12.49 -6.45 4.83
C LEU A 6 -12.00 -6.92 3.47
N PHE A 7 -11.77 -8.24 3.32
CA PHE A 7 -11.16 -8.86 2.15
C PHE A 7 -12.00 -10.04 1.63
N PRO A 8 -13.20 -9.79 1.07
CA PRO A 8 -14.11 -10.84 0.64
C PRO A 8 -13.56 -11.60 -0.59
N LYS A 9 -13.63 -12.94 -0.56
CA LYS A 9 -13.19 -13.80 -1.67
C LYS A 9 -14.26 -13.88 -2.76
N ASN A 10 -14.13 -13.05 -3.79
CA ASN A 10 -15.03 -13.04 -4.95
C ASN A 10 -14.27 -13.41 -6.24
N LYS A 11 -15.01 -13.68 -7.33
CA LYS A 11 -14.40 -13.88 -8.66
C LYS A 11 -13.96 -12.58 -9.34
N GLN A 12 -14.45 -11.44 -8.85
CA GLN A 12 -14.23 -10.09 -9.37
C GLN A 12 -14.18 -9.13 -8.19
N LEU A 13 -13.49 -8.00 -8.34
CA LEU A 13 -13.46 -6.96 -7.31
C LEU A 13 -14.86 -6.36 -7.14
N ILE A 14 -15.48 -6.60 -5.99
CA ILE A 14 -16.72 -5.92 -5.63
C ILE A 14 -16.37 -4.53 -5.12
N VAL A 15 -16.70 -3.52 -5.93
CA VAL A 15 -16.63 -2.12 -5.51
C VAL A 15 -17.76 -1.85 -4.51
N PRO A 16 -17.47 -1.28 -3.33
CA PRO A 16 -18.47 -0.89 -2.34
C PRO A 16 -19.57 0.00 -2.91
N LYS A 17 -20.81 -0.20 -2.45
CA LYS A 17 -21.91 0.71 -2.77
C LYS A 17 -21.70 2.06 -2.07
N LEU A 18 -21.91 3.15 -2.80
CA LEU A 18 -21.84 4.50 -2.26
C LEU A 18 -23.16 4.90 -1.55
N PRO A 19 -23.12 5.81 -0.56
CA PRO A 19 -21.91 6.37 0.04
C PRO A 19 -21.19 5.36 0.95
N ILE A 20 -19.87 5.49 1.02
CA ILE A 20 -19.04 4.88 2.04
C ILE A 20 -19.33 5.62 3.37
N ALA A 21 -18.95 5.01 4.50
CA ALA A 21 -18.99 5.67 5.80
C ALA A 21 -18.25 7.03 5.81
N GLN A 22 -18.57 7.87 6.80
CA GLN A 22 -17.90 9.16 6.98
C GLN A 22 -16.60 9.03 7.77
N PHE A 23 -15.60 9.84 7.41
CA PHE A 23 -14.32 9.96 8.09
C PHE A 23 -14.46 10.78 9.38
N SER A 24 -13.83 10.29 10.46
CA SER A 24 -13.71 11.02 11.71
C SER A 24 -12.24 11.42 11.95
N PRO A 25 -11.90 12.73 11.91
CA PRO A 25 -10.57 13.22 12.27
C PRO A 25 -10.17 12.85 13.70
N ASP A 26 -11.07 13.00 14.68
CA ASP A 26 -10.83 12.70 16.10
C ASP A 26 -10.48 11.23 16.34
N GLU A 27 -11.20 10.31 15.68
CA GLU A 27 -10.94 8.87 15.80
C GLU A 27 -9.65 8.48 15.08
N PHE A 28 -9.34 9.12 13.96
CA PHE A 28 -8.06 8.95 13.26
C PHE A 28 -6.87 9.41 14.10
N GLU A 29 -6.97 10.56 14.78
CA GLU A 29 -5.91 11.03 15.66
C GLU A 29 -5.67 10.07 16.83
N GLN A 30 -6.75 9.58 17.47
CA GLN A 30 -6.66 8.55 18.50
C GLN A 30 -6.01 7.25 17.98
N MET A 31 -6.41 6.79 16.79
CA MET A 31 -5.77 5.64 16.14
C MET A 31 -4.29 5.89 15.86
N ARG A 32 -3.92 7.04 15.31
CA ARG A 32 -2.53 7.38 14.94
C ARG A 32 -1.62 7.50 16.16
N ASN A 33 -2.15 7.97 17.29
CA ASN A 33 -1.41 8.09 18.54
C ASN A 33 -1.26 6.75 19.29
N GLN A 34 -2.15 5.77 19.07
CA GLN A 34 -2.11 4.47 19.76
C GLN A 34 -1.56 3.31 18.90
N LEU A 35 -1.63 3.41 17.58
CA LEU A 35 -1.18 2.36 16.65
C LEU A 35 0.23 2.66 16.14
N ALA A 36 1.15 1.72 16.33
CA ALA A 36 2.52 1.84 15.86
C ALA A 36 2.60 2.06 14.35
N LYS A 37 3.59 2.83 13.90
CA LYS A 37 3.85 3.16 12.48
C LYS A 37 3.76 1.98 11.50
N ILE A 38 4.24 0.79 11.91
CA ILE A 38 4.20 -0.45 11.12
C ILE A 38 2.78 -0.98 10.86
N TRP A 39 1.83 -0.69 11.74
CA TRP A 39 0.42 -1.06 11.58
C TRP A 39 -0.18 -0.43 10.31
N TRP A 40 0.13 0.85 10.08
CA TRP A 40 -0.33 1.61 8.91
C TRP A 40 0.26 1.06 7.61
N SER A 41 1.56 0.75 7.57
CA SER A 41 2.16 0.07 6.42
C SER A 41 1.50 -1.29 6.14
N ARG A 42 1.27 -2.11 7.18
CA ARG A 42 0.63 -3.42 7.03
C ARG A 42 -0.81 -3.34 6.53
N LEU A 43 -1.58 -2.33 6.95
CA LEU A 43 -2.90 -2.04 6.38
C LEU A 43 -2.79 -1.75 4.87
N ILE A 44 -1.94 -0.81 4.48
CA ILE A 44 -1.79 -0.37 3.08
C ILE A 44 -1.31 -1.53 2.20
N ILE A 45 -0.36 -2.32 2.68
CA ILE A 45 0.13 -3.55 2.02
C ILE A 45 -1.01 -4.55 1.80
N ALA A 46 -1.85 -4.81 2.81
CA ALA A 46 -2.96 -5.75 2.69
C ALA A 46 -4.05 -5.27 1.71
N VAL A 47 -4.39 -3.97 1.74
CA VAL A 47 -5.33 -3.37 0.78
C VAL A 47 -4.77 -3.40 -0.64
N ARG A 48 -3.49 -3.02 -0.83
CA ARG A 48 -2.82 -3.10 -2.13
C ARG A 48 -2.84 -4.52 -2.66
N GLY A 49 -2.44 -5.50 -1.84
CA GLY A 49 -2.43 -6.91 -2.20
C GLY A 49 -3.82 -7.37 -2.66
N TYR A 50 -4.88 -7.05 -1.90
CA TYR A 50 -6.25 -7.36 -2.26
C TYR A 50 -6.68 -6.76 -3.60
N VAL A 51 -6.40 -5.48 -3.85
CA VAL A 51 -6.75 -4.80 -5.13
C VAL A 51 -5.98 -5.39 -6.31
N ALA A 52 -4.67 -5.62 -6.15
CA ALA A 52 -3.77 -6.06 -7.21
C ALA A 52 -4.25 -7.34 -7.91
N ASN A 53 -4.69 -8.36 -7.17
CA ASN A 53 -5.11 -9.65 -7.76
C ASN A 53 -6.36 -9.56 -8.67
N TYR A 54 -7.12 -8.47 -8.60
CA TYR A 54 -8.28 -8.27 -9.48
C TYR A 54 -8.01 -7.35 -10.67
N ILE A 55 -6.80 -6.78 -10.74
CA ILE A 55 -6.36 -5.90 -11.84
C ILE A 55 -5.04 -6.37 -12.47
N GLU A 56 -4.53 -7.55 -12.09
CA GLU A 56 -3.22 -8.08 -12.52
C GLU A 56 -3.10 -8.28 -14.02
N ASP A 57 -4.20 -8.55 -14.72
CA ASP A 57 -4.27 -8.66 -16.19
C ASP A 57 -4.11 -7.29 -16.92
N ASN A 58 -3.91 -6.19 -16.19
CA ASN A 58 -3.75 -4.84 -16.74
C ASN A 58 -2.56 -4.11 -16.10
N ASP A 59 -1.38 -4.30 -16.69
CA ASP A 59 -0.10 -3.72 -16.24
C ASP A 59 -0.19 -2.20 -15.96
N GLU A 60 -0.86 -1.43 -16.81
CA GLU A 60 -0.99 0.02 -16.65
C GLU A 60 -1.83 0.39 -15.42
N LYS A 61 -2.99 -0.26 -15.23
CA LYS A 61 -3.83 -0.04 -14.05
C LYS A 61 -3.13 -0.49 -12.78
N LEU A 62 -2.38 -1.60 -12.81
CA LEU A 62 -1.60 -2.05 -11.66
C LEU A 62 -0.49 -1.05 -11.31
N PHE A 63 0.25 -0.56 -12.30
CA PHE A 63 1.30 0.45 -12.10
C PHE A 63 0.73 1.73 -11.46
N LEU A 64 -0.35 2.28 -12.02
CA LEU A 64 -0.97 3.49 -11.49
C LEU A 64 -1.66 3.28 -10.13
N ALA A 65 -2.18 2.08 -9.85
CA ALA A 65 -2.69 1.71 -8.54
C ALA A 65 -1.58 1.58 -7.49
N ASP A 66 -0.41 1.04 -7.85
CA ASP A 66 0.77 1.02 -6.99
C ASP A 66 1.22 2.45 -6.65
N ASP A 67 1.22 3.38 -7.61
CA ASP A 67 1.48 4.80 -7.34
C ASP A 67 0.50 5.40 -6.31
N ALA A 68 -0.80 5.09 -6.41
CA ALA A 68 -1.78 5.51 -5.40
C ALA A 68 -1.45 4.94 -4.00
N PHE A 69 -1.08 3.67 -3.90
CA PHE A 69 -0.70 3.07 -2.62
C PHE A 69 0.64 3.62 -2.08
N ILE A 70 1.59 4.00 -2.94
CA ILE A 70 2.80 4.74 -2.55
C ILE A 70 2.42 6.12 -1.98
N ILE A 71 1.50 6.85 -2.60
CA ILE A 71 1.03 8.16 -2.11
C ILE A 71 0.33 8.00 -0.75
N ILE A 72 -0.61 7.06 -0.61
CA ILE A 72 -1.29 6.76 0.66
C ILE A 72 -0.25 6.40 1.75
N HIS A 73 0.78 5.62 1.41
CA HIS A 73 1.87 5.30 2.34
C HIS A 73 2.69 6.53 2.74
N ARG A 74 3.03 7.41 1.80
CA ARG A 74 3.75 8.65 2.09
C ARG A 74 3.00 9.55 3.07
N TYR A 75 1.68 9.68 2.92
CA TYR A 75 0.87 10.42 3.89
C TYR A 75 0.73 9.70 5.23
N LEU A 76 0.23 8.47 5.26
CA LEU A 76 -0.13 7.80 6.52
C LEU A 76 1.06 7.28 7.33
N VAL A 77 2.18 7.00 6.66
CA VAL A 77 3.37 6.41 7.28
C VAL A 77 4.51 7.42 7.30
N GLU A 78 4.90 8.01 6.18
CA GLU A 78 6.15 8.80 6.15
C GLU A 78 5.98 10.24 6.66
N SER A 79 4.80 10.85 6.47
CA SER A 79 4.54 12.23 6.89
C SER A 79 4.39 12.38 8.40
N ASN A 80 5.05 13.42 8.92
CA ASN A 80 4.92 13.87 10.31
C ASN A 80 3.92 15.03 10.46
N VAL A 81 3.41 15.60 9.36
CA VAL A 81 2.52 16.79 9.37
C VAL A 81 1.06 16.34 9.48
N THR A 82 0.49 16.38 10.69
CA THR A 82 -0.87 15.88 10.97
C THR A 82 -1.94 16.49 10.07
N ASP A 83 -1.96 17.81 9.94
CA ASP A 83 -2.99 18.54 9.20
C ASP A 83 -3.01 18.15 7.71
N ALA A 84 -1.83 17.97 7.11
CA ALA A 84 -1.70 17.52 5.72
C ALA A 84 -2.24 16.09 5.51
N ILE A 85 -2.14 15.23 6.53
CA ILE A 85 -2.64 13.85 6.48
C ILE A 85 -4.17 13.82 6.67
N GLN A 86 -4.70 14.61 7.60
CA GLN A 86 -6.14 14.76 7.77
C GLN A 86 -6.77 15.37 6.50
N GLN A 87 -6.17 16.40 5.92
CA GLN A 87 -6.64 17.01 4.68
C GLN A 87 -6.64 16.02 3.51
N PHE A 88 -5.57 15.21 3.37
CA PHE A 88 -5.51 14.12 2.38
C PHE A 88 -6.64 13.09 2.56
N LEU A 89 -6.94 12.68 3.80
CA LEU A 89 -8.04 11.75 4.08
C LEU A 89 -9.43 12.37 3.83
N ILE A 90 -9.62 13.65 4.13
CA ILE A 90 -10.85 14.40 3.83
C ILE A 90 -11.04 14.54 2.31
N ASP A 91 -9.97 14.83 1.57
CA ASP A 91 -10.03 14.93 0.10
C ASP A 91 -10.35 13.57 -0.53
N LEU A 92 -9.72 12.48 -0.05
CA LEU A 92 -10.07 11.13 -0.47
C LEU A 92 -11.52 10.76 -0.12
N GLU A 93 -11.99 11.03 1.10
CA GLU A 93 -13.39 10.79 1.51
C GLU A 93 -14.37 11.49 0.56
N PHE A 94 -14.12 12.76 0.25
CA PHE A 94 -14.95 13.53 -0.68
C PHE A 94 -14.97 12.88 -2.07
N ILE A 95 -13.79 12.54 -2.62
CA ILE A 95 -13.65 11.95 -3.96
C ILE A 95 -14.33 10.59 -4.06
N VAL A 96 -14.11 9.69 -3.10
CA VAL A 96 -14.68 8.32 -3.15
C VAL A 96 -16.20 8.33 -2.99
N ASN A 97 -16.75 9.33 -2.30
CA ASN A 97 -18.19 9.53 -2.15
C ASN A 97 -18.81 10.40 -3.25
N TYR A 98 -18.02 10.94 -4.18
CA TYR A 98 -18.55 11.79 -5.25
C TYR A 98 -19.49 10.98 -6.19
N PRO A 99 -20.72 11.44 -6.45
CA PRO A 99 -21.71 10.65 -7.20
C PRO A 99 -21.21 10.23 -8.58
N ASN A 100 -21.29 8.94 -8.89
CA ASN A 100 -20.86 8.35 -10.17
C ASN A 100 -19.39 8.59 -10.54
N VAL A 101 -18.50 8.84 -9.55
CA VAL A 101 -17.09 9.21 -9.80
C VAL A 101 -16.34 8.26 -10.75
N ILE A 102 -16.56 6.95 -10.67
CA ILE A 102 -15.94 5.97 -11.57
C ILE A 102 -16.35 6.21 -13.02
N THR A 103 -17.65 6.38 -13.28
CA THR A 103 -18.17 6.66 -14.63
C THR A 103 -17.66 8.00 -15.16
N ILE A 104 -17.65 9.03 -14.31
CA ILE A 104 -17.21 10.38 -14.69
C ILE A 104 -15.71 10.40 -15.02
N LEU A 105 -14.86 9.76 -14.21
CA LEU A 105 -13.42 9.67 -14.50
C LEU A 105 -13.13 8.82 -15.73
N ASN A 106 -13.89 7.75 -15.95
CA ASN A 106 -13.81 6.98 -17.19
C ASN A 106 -14.17 7.83 -18.41
N ASP A 107 -15.28 8.57 -18.35
CA ASP A 107 -15.71 9.47 -19.42
C ASP A 107 -14.65 10.54 -19.73
N LEU A 108 -14.10 11.20 -18.70
CA LEU A 108 -13.03 12.18 -18.83
C LEU A 108 -11.75 11.59 -19.43
N SER A 109 -11.35 10.39 -19.01
CA SER A 109 -10.15 9.72 -19.57
C SER A 109 -10.30 9.37 -21.06
N ASN A 110 -11.54 9.18 -21.52
CA ASN A 110 -11.90 8.97 -22.92
C ASN A 110 -12.18 10.27 -23.70
N GLY A 111 -12.09 11.44 -23.06
CA GLY A 111 -12.27 12.76 -23.69
C GLY A 111 -13.72 13.27 -23.71
N PHE A 112 -14.65 12.63 -22.99
CA PHE A 112 -16.01 13.12 -22.82
C PHE A 112 -16.09 14.09 -21.62
N SER A 113 -16.77 15.24 -21.78
CA SER A 113 -16.71 16.35 -20.82
C SER A 113 -18.09 16.86 -20.38
N LYS A 114 -19.06 15.97 -20.10
CA LYS A 114 -20.40 16.38 -19.65
C LYS A 114 -20.42 16.88 -18.20
N TYR A 115 -19.62 16.25 -17.34
CA TYR A 115 -19.39 16.65 -15.95
C TYR A 115 -17.91 16.50 -15.65
N ASN A 116 -17.31 17.46 -14.94
CA ASN A 116 -15.89 17.44 -14.64
C ASN A 116 -15.63 18.00 -13.23
N PRO A 117 -15.32 17.14 -12.24
CA PRO A 117 -15.18 17.54 -10.85
C PRO A 117 -13.90 18.34 -10.58
N PHE A 118 -12.95 18.37 -11.52
CA PHE A 118 -11.73 19.18 -11.43
C PHE A 118 -11.98 20.67 -11.71
N VAL A 119 -13.11 21.04 -12.34
CA VAL A 119 -13.48 22.43 -12.64
C VAL A 119 -14.74 22.91 -11.93
N ASP A 120 -15.54 22.01 -11.35
CA ASP A 120 -16.67 22.38 -10.49
C ASP A 120 -16.15 23.04 -9.19
N PRO A 121 -16.52 24.29 -8.88
CA PRO A 121 -16.08 25.01 -7.67
C PRO A 121 -16.37 24.30 -6.34
N LYS A 122 -17.26 23.31 -6.31
CA LYS A 122 -17.60 22.53 -5.11
C LYS A 122 -16.69 21.33 -4.89
N SER A 123 -15.95 20.88 -5.91
CA SER A 123 -15.12 19.67 -5.85
C SER A 123 -13.67 19.87 -6.30
N ASN A 124 -13.38 20.89 -7.11
CA ASN A 124 -12.08 21.10 -7.76
C ASN A 124 -10.92 20.99 -6.77
N ASN A 125 -11.01 21.66 -5.63
CA ASN A 125 -9.98 21.69 -4.60
C ASN A 125 -9.62 20.30 -4.05
N HIS A 126 -10.59 19.40 -3.91
CA HIS A 126 -10.34 18.02 -3.47
C HIS A 126 -9.63 17.22 -4.56
N PHE A 127 -10.12 17.29 -5.80
CA PHE A 127 -9.54 16.55 -6.94
C PHE A 127 -8.13 17.04 -7.31
N ILE A 128 -7.90 18.36 -7.32
CA ILE A 128 -6.61 18.96 -7.67
C ILE A 128 -5.55 18.64 -6.61
N ARG A 129 -5.88 18.63 -5.31
CA ARG A 129 -4.92 18.26 -4.25
C ARG A 129 -4.47 16.79 -4.30
N ILE A 130 -5.32 15.89 -4.81
CA ILE A 130 -5.02 14.45 -4.88
C ILE A 130 -4.37 14.05 -6.21
N TYR A 131 -4.87 14.56 -7.33
CA TYR A 131 -4.45 14.13 -8.68
C TYR A 131 -3.64 15.18 -9.46
N GLY A 132 -3.66 16.45 -9.05
CA GLY A 132 -3.05 17.56 -9.77
C GLY A 132 -4.03 18.31 -10.70
N GLU A 133 -3.49 19.28 -11.44
CA GLU A 133 -4.24 20.14 -12.35
C GLU A 133 -4.95 19.36 -13.47
N PRO A 134 -6.11 19.82 -13.97
CA PRO A 134 -6.90 19.11 -14.97
C PRO A 134 -6.22 19.06 -16.35
N ASP A 135 -5.67 17.90 -16.69
CA ASP A 135 -5.29 17.55 -18.06
C ASP A 135 -5.65 16.09 -18.42
N ARG A 136 -5.38 15.71 -19.67
CA ARG A 136 -5.69 14.36 -20.19
C ARG A 136 -4.90 13.24 -19.49
N GLY A 137 -3.68 13.51 -19.07
CA GLY A 137 -2.87 12.63 -18.23
C GLY A 137 -3.49 12.49 -16.84
N THR A 138 -3.81 13.60 -16.19
CA THR A 138 -4.47 13.63 -14.87
C THR A 138 -5.77 12.81 -14.86
N TYR A 139 -6.62 12.93 -15.88
CA TYR A 139 -7.86 12.14 -15.96
C TYR A 139 -7.60 10.63 -16.12
N ARG A 140 -6.57 10.25 -16.88
CA ARG A 140 -6.14 8.83 -17.04
C ARG A 140 -5.61 8.27 -15.72
N VAL A 141 -4.77 9.02 -15.02
CA VAL A 141 -4.24 8.68 -13.69
C VAL A 141 -5.39 8.52 -12.69
N ALA A 142 -6.27 9.51 -12.58
CA ALA A 142 -7.41 9.47 -11.67
C ALA A 142 -8.35 8.29 -11.95
N ASN A 143 -8.65 7.99 -13.23
CA ASN A 143 -9.48 6.83 -13.60
C ASN A 143 -8.83 5.48 -13.25
N ALA A 144 -7.50 5.36 -13.33
CA ALA A 144 -6.80 4.15 -12.89
C ALA A 144 -6.77 4.03 -11.35
N GLN A 145 -6.56 5.15 -10.65
CA GLN A 145 -6.36 5.19 -9.21
C GLN A 145 -7.65 5.15 -8.37
N ILE A 146 -8.80 5.59 -8.91
CA ILE A 146 -10.05 5.71 -8.15
C ILE A 146 -10.48 4.42 -7.45
N ILE A 147 -10.22 3.25 -8.06
CA ILE A 147 -10.54 1.95 -7.47
C ILE A 147 -9.66 1.67 -6.24
N ALA A 148 -8.36 1.98 -6.30
CA ALA A 148 -7.47 1.86 -5.15
C ALA A 148 -7.92 2.79 -4.00
N HIS A 149 -8.27 4.04 -4.31
CA HIS A 149 -8.78 5.01 -3.34
C HIS A 149 -10.10 4.56 -2.70
N ILE A 150 -11.08 4.09 -3.49
CA ILE A 150 -12.38 3.60 -2.99
C ILE A 150 -12.19 2.40 -2.04
N ILE A 151 -11.42 1.39 -2.45
CA ILE A 151 -11.21 0.18 -1.65
C ILE A 151 -10.41 0.48 -0.39
N PHE A 152 -9.38 1.35 -0.47
CA PHE A 152 -8.64 1.80 0.69
C PHE A 152 -9.53 2.53 1.69
N MET A 153 -10.26 3.57 1.26
CA MET A 153 -11.13 4.33 2.15
C MET A 153 -12.22 3.44 2.76
N HIS A 154 -12.84 2.54 1.99
CA HIS A 154 -13.83 1.61 2.52
C HIS A 154 -13.29 0.74 3.68
N ILE A 155 -12.14 0.09 3.48
CA ILE A 155 -11.53 -0.77 4.50
C ILE A 155 -11.05 0.06 5.69
N PHE A 156 -10.42 1.21 5.45
CA PHE A 156 -9.97 2.13 6.49
C PHE A 156 -11.13 2.63 7.36
N LEU A 157 -12.27 2.98 6.77
CA LEU A 157 -13.43 3.49 7.49
C LEU A 157 -14.18 2.39 8.26
N ILE A 158 -14.25 1.16 7.74
CA ILE A 158 -14.70 0.00 8.53
C ILE A 158 -13.78 -0.20 9.74
N LEU A 159 -12.46 -0.08 9.57
CA LEU A 159 -11.50 -0.19 10.67
C LEU A 159 -11.63 0.95 11.69
N GLN A 160 -11.92 2.18 11.25
CA GLN A 160 -12.19 3.32 12.14
C GLN A 160 -13.49 3.12 12.93
N GLN A 161 -14.57 2.68 12.29
CA GLN A 161 -15.80 2.29 12.99
C GLN A 161 -15.55 1.15 13.99
N ARG A 162 -14.84 0.10 13.56
CA ARG A 162 -14.44 -1.01 14.44
C ARG A 162 -13.60 -0.52 15.62
N TRP A 163 -12.72 0.46 15.45
CA TRP A 163 -11.95 1.10 16.53
C TRP A 163 -12.86 1.79 17.55
N LYS A 164 -13.76 2.66 17.08
CA LYS A 164 -14.79 3.34 17.89
C LYS A 164 -15.62 2.36 18.74
N PHE A 165 -15.98 1.21 18.17
CA PHE A 165 -16.69 0.15 18.89
C PHE A 165 -15.78 -0.76 19.74
N SER A 166 -14.51 -0.98 19.36
CA SER A 166 -13.59 -1.88 20.06
C SER A 166 -13.12 -1.32 21.40
N ILE A 167 -13.02 0.00 21.53
CA ILE A 167 -12.82 0.70 22.81
C ILE A 167 -13.87 0.23 23.86
N LYS A 168 -15.06 -0.18 23.42
CA LYS A 168 -16.14 -0.71 24.27
C LYS A 168 -16.22 -2.24 24.37
N LYS A 169 -15.53 -3.02 23.50
CA LYS A 169 -15.73 -4.49 23.38
C LYS A 169 -14.49 -5.36 23.09
N ARG A 170 -13.25 -4.84 23.15
CA ARG A 170 -11.98 -5.61 23.05
C ARG A 170 -11.85 -6.57 21.85
N LYS A 171 -12.44 -6.27 20.68
CA LYS A 171 -12.02 -6.91 19.42
C LYS A 171 -10.76 -6.20 18.92
N SER A 172 -9.61 -6.88 18.96
CA SER A 172 -8.32 -6.30 18.53
C SER A 172 -8.23 -6.14 17.01
N ILE A 173 -7.55 -5.08 16.56
CA ILE A 173 -7.35 -4.80 15.14
C ILE A 173 -6.02 -5.45 14.67
N ARG A 174 -6.15 -6.49 13.83
CA ARG A 174 -5.11 -7.51 13.57
C ARG A 174 -4.01 -7.11 12.57
N PHE A 175 -3.33 -5.99 12.80
CA PHE A 175 -2.06 -5.68 12.09
C PHE A 175 -0.86 -5.39 13.03
N GLN A 176 -1.05 -5.41 14.37
CA GLN A 176 0.03 -5.18 15.33
C GLN A 176 1.03 -6.35 15.42
N GLU A 177 0.57 -7.58 15.66
CA GLU A 177 1.46 -8.64 16.17
C GLU A 177 1.93 -9.66 15.12
N ASP A 178 1.07 -10.09 14.19
CA ASP A 178 1.48 -11.05 13.16
C ASP A 178 0.67 -10.87 11.87
N PRO A 179 1.28 -10.53 10.73
CA PRO A 179 0.66 -10.66 9.43
C PRO A 179 0.80 -12.12 8.97
N GLU A 180 0.22 -13.08 9.72
CA GLU A 180 -0.18 -14.38 9.16
C GLU A 180 -1.41 -14.24 8.24
N TRP A 181 -1.32 -13.25 7.35
CA TRP A 181 -1.91 -13.30 6.03
C TRP A 181 -1.07 -14.30 5.25
N GLN A 182 -1.38 -15.59 5.43
CA GLN A 182 -0.84 -16.61 4.54
C GLN A 182 -1.12 -16.17 3.10
N PRO A 183 -0.13 -16.19 2.21
CA PRO A 183 -0.38 -16.07 0.78
C PRO A 183 -1.02 -17.39 0.30
N ASP A 184 -2.31 -17.56 0.60
CA ASP A 184 -3.27 -17.95 -0.44
C ASP A 184 -3.07 -16.94 -1.58
N ASP A 185 -2.92 -17.41 -2.83
CA ASP A 185 -2.15 -16.87 -3.99
C ASP A 185 -2.52 -15.44 -4.48
N ARG A 186 -2.71 -14.52 -3.53
CA ARG A 186 -3.58 -13.33 -3.57
C ARG A 186 -3.10 -12.23 -2.61
N VAL A 187 -1.90 -12.37 -2.04
CA VAL A 187 -1.08 -11.25 -1.55
C VAL A 187 0.28 -11.39 -2.23
N VAL A 188 0.22 -11.46 -3.56
CA VAL A 188 1.41 -11.53 -4.41
C VAL A 188 1.95 -10.12 -4.55
N LEU A 189 2.76 -9.73 -3.56
CA LEU A 189 3.48 -8.47 -3.60
C LEU A 189 4.39 -8.42 -4.84
N PHE A 190 5.05 -9.54 -5.11
CA PHE A 190 5.77 -9.83 -6.33
C PHE A 190 4.84 -10.40 -7.42
N GLN A 191 4.87 -9.87 -8.64
CA GLN A 191 4.21 -10.53 -9.77
C GLN A 191 5.01 -11.77 -10.21
N HIS A 192 4.28 -12.83 -10.58
CA HIS A 192 4.83 -13.99 -11.27
C HIS A 192 4.78 -13.73 -12.79
N PHE A 193 5.89 -13.32 -13.39
CA PHE A 193 5.93 -13.12 -14.84
C PHE A 193 5.96 -14.47 -15.59
N PHE A 194 4.85 -14.78 -16.27
CA PHE A 194 4.60 -15.98 -17.08
C PHE A 194 4.56 -17.32 -16.34
N LYS A 195 3.63 -18.19 -16.79
CA LYS A 195 3.63 -19.63 -16.51
C LYS A 195 4.88 -20.30 -17.12
N GLY A 196 6.02 -20.21 -16.43
CA GLY A 196 7.27 -20.84 -16.84
C GLY A 196 8.52 -20.22 -16.25
N ASN A 197 8.54 -18.90 -16.02
CA ASN A 197 9.70 -18.21 -15.45
C ASN A 197 9.50 -17.93 -13.96
N ARG A 198 10.27 -18.64 -13.12
CA ARG A 198 10.23 -18.54 -11.64
C ARG A 198 10.91 -17.28 -11.10
N THR A 199 10.72 -16.13 -11.76
CA THR A 199 11.34 -14.86 -11.38
C THR A 199 10.28 -13.94 -10.82
N TRP A 200 10.22 -13.89 -9.48
CA TRP A 200 9.47 -12.89 -8.74
C TRP A 200 10.04 -11.50 -9.03
N VAL A 201 9.26 -10.64 -9.69
CA VAL A 201 9.63 -9.24 -9.91
C VAL A 201 9.01 -8.39 -8.81
N MET A 202 9.85 -7.66 -8.07
CA MET A 202 9.37 -6.61 -7.17
C MET A 202 8.59 -5.57 -7.97
N THR A 203 7.44 -5.12 -7.48
CA THR A 203 6.83 -3.89 -8.02
C THR A 203 7.45 -2.66 -7.37
N ASP A 204 7.10 -1.47 -7.87
CA ASP A 204 7.63 -0.23 -7.29
C ASP A 204 7.07 0.06 -5.89
N PHE A 205 5.86 -0.45 -5.58
CA PHE A 205 5.35 -0.46 -4.21
C PHE A 205 6.24 -1.32 -3.28
N ASP A 206 6.67 -2.51 -3.69
CA ASP A 206 7.60 -3.33 -2.88
C ASP A 206 8.93 -2.61 -2.63
N ARG A 207 9.47 -1.97 -3.68
CA ARG A 207 10.71 -1.20 -3.59
C ARG A 207 10.54 -0.04 -2.62
N HIS A 208 9.40 0.65 -2.66
CA HIS A 208 9.05 1.72 -1.73
C HIS A 208 9.03 1.22 -0.27
N ILE A 209 8.26 0.16 0.02
CA ILE A 209 8.19 -0.44 1.37
C ILE A 209 9.57 -0.86 1.88
N ILE A 210 10.38 -1.54 1.05
CA ILE A 210 11.73 -1.95 1.43
C ILE A 210 12.65 -0.74 1.66
N ASN A 211 12.55 0.33 0.87
CA ASN A 211 13.36 1.53 1.07
C ASN A 211 13.01 2.26 2.37
N VAL A 212 11.72 2.33 2.75
CA VAL A 212 11.27 2.99 3.99
C VAL A 212 11.67 2.21 5.25
N TRP A 213 11.60 0.86 5.21
CA TRP A 213 11.82 0.01 6.40
C TRP A 213 13.18 -0.72 6.44
N ARG A 214 13.95 -0.64 5.35
CA ARG A 214 15.30 -1.23 5.12
C ARG A 214 15.47 -2.66 5.67
N PRO A 215 16.38 -3.03 6.62
CA PRO A 215 16.63 -4.44 6.92
C PRO A 215 15.42 -5.17 7.55
N LYS A 216 14.41 -4.42 8.01
CA LYS A 216 13.14 -4.96 8.51
C LYS A 216 12.00 -4.89 7.48
N GLY A 217 12.20 -4.30 6.30
CA GLY A 217 11.15 -4.17 5.27
C GLY A 217 10.58 -5.51 4.82
N SER A 218 11.41 -6.55 4.70
CA SER A 218 10.92 -7.92 4.44
C SER A 218 10.11 -8.50 5.61
N ILE A 219 10.35 -8.09 6.85
CA ILE A 219 9.50 -8.47 8.01
C ILE A 219 8.15 -7.72 7.96
N VAL A 220 8.11 -6.49 7.44
CA VAL A 220 6.85 -5.77 7.20
C VAL A 220 6.02 -6.45 6.10
N ILE A 221 6.69 -6.87 5.02
CA ILE A 221 6.09 -7.53 3.84
C ILE A 221 5.61 -8.96 4.13
N PHE A 222 6.47 -9.80 4.71
CA PHE A 222 6.21 -11.24 4.86
C PHE A 222 5.81 -11.68 6.29
N GLY A 223 6.02 -10.83 7.29
CA GLY A 223 5.83 -11.17 8.70
C GLY A 223 7.04 -11.82 9.38
N ASP A 224 7.16 -11.58 10.69
CA ASP A 224 8.24 -12.09 11.52
C ASP A 224 8.32 -13.63 11.50
N ARG A 225 7.18 -14.31 11.54
CA ARG A 225 7.12 -15.77 11.59
C ARG A 225 7.61 -16.40 10.29
N PHE A 226 7.14 -15.92 9.13
CA PHE A 226 7.60 -16.38 7.83
C PHE A 226 9.10 -16.19 7.64
N ILE A 227 9.64 -15.02 8.01
CA ILE A 227 11.07 -14.74 7.92
C ILE A 227 11.89 -15.69 8.81
N LYS A 228 11.47 -15.91 10.06
CA LYS A 228 12.12 -16.86 10.98
C LYS A 228 12.09 -18.30 10.45
N ASP A 229 10.96 -18.73 9.89
CA ASP A 229 10.82 -20.07 9.32
C ASP A 229 11.68 -20.24 8.04
N LYS A 230 11.73 -19.23 7.15
CA LYS A 230 12.64 -19.25 6.00
C LYS A 230 14.12 -19.26 6.40
N GLN A 231 14.50 -18.51 7.43
CA GLN A 231 15.85 -18.55 8.00
C GLN A 231 16.21 -19.94 8.57
N ARG A 232 15.26 -20.63 9.22
CA ARG A 232 15.44 -22.04 9.66
C ARG A 232 15.68 -23.00 8.50
N PHE A 233 15.09 -22.74 7.34
CA PHE A 233 15.35 -23.47 6.09
C PHE A 233 16.63 -23.02 5.36
N GLY A 234 17.47 -22.17 5.96
CA GLY A 234 18.76 -21.75 5.41
C GLY A 234 18.73 -20.59 4.41
N TYR A 235 17.57 -19.94 4.22
CA TYR A 235 17.47 -18.74 3.38
C TYR A 235 18.04 -17.52 4.12
N SER A 236 18.87 -16.74 3.43
CA SER A 236 19.45 -15.50 3.97
C SER A 236 18.58 -14.27 3.68
N LEU A 237 18.79 -13.21 4.46
CA LEU A 237 18.35 -11.86 4.10
C LEU A 237 19.54 -11.07 3.52
N CYS A 238 19.26 -10.12 2.63
CA CYS A 238 20.20 -9.07 2.27
C CYS A 238 20.45 -8.19 3.51
N PHE A 239 21.70 -8.05 3.92
CA PHE A 239 22.10 -7.28 5.09
C PHE A 239 21.65 -5.81 5.02
N TYR A 240 21.66 -5.22 3.82
CA TYR A 240 21.34 -3.81 3.62
C TYR A 240 19.82 -3.54 3.54
N CYS A 241 19.15 -4.14 2.56
CA CYS A 241 17.73 -3.88 2.28
C CYS A 241 16.77 -4.92 2.88
N GLY A 242 17.27 -5.92 3.62
CA GLY A 242 16.45 -6.94 4.26
C GLY A 242 15.80 -7.96 3.31
N MET A 243 15.89 -7.78 1.97
CA MET A 243 15.31 -8.69 0.96
C MET A 243 15.58 -10.16 1.28
N LEU A 244 14.58 -11.02 1.17
CA LEU A 244 14.73 -12.47 1.35
C LEU A 244 15.28 -13.16 0.08
N GLU A 245 16.21 -14.11 0.26
CA GLU A 245 16.66 -15.00 -0.81
C GLU A 245 15.48 -15.79 -1.43
N GLN A 246 15.46 -15.90 -2.76
CA GLN A 246 14.51 -16.75 -3.49
C GLN A 246 15.05 -18.17 -3.67
N GLN A 247 16.38 -18.33 -3.58
CA GLN A 247 17.09 -19.62 -3.59
C GLN A 247 18.22 -19.56 -2.56
N ILE A 248 18.44 -20.66 -1.83
CA ILE A 248 19.48 -20.73 -0.79
C ILE A 248 20.85 -20.41 -1.41
N GLY A 249 21.54 -19.40 -0.87
CA GLY A 249 22.86 -18.99 -1.34
C GLY A 249 22.87 -18.10 -2.59
N GLN A 250 21.72 -17.63 -3.06
CA GLN A 250 21.59 -16.65 -4.15
C GLN A 250 22.41 -15.37 -3.90
N PHE A 251 22.54 -14.92 -2.66
CA PHE A 251 23.21 -13.67 -2.33
C PHE A 251 24.70 -13.85 -2.08
N ARG A 252 25.51 -12.97 -2.67
CA ARG A 252 26.96 -12.96 -2.47
C ARG A 252 27.29 -12.59 -1.02
N CYS A 253 28.29 -13.27 -0.46
CA CYS A 253 28.77 -13.02 0.90
C CYS A 253 30.04 -12.15 0.89
N HIS A 254 30.10 -11.17 1.79
CA HIS A 254 31.30 -10.38 2.09
C HIS A 254 31.34 -10.09 3.59
N ARG A 255 32.47 -10.35 4.27
CA ARG A 255 32.61 -10.19 5.74
C ARG A 255 31.43 -10.80 6.53
N GLN A 256 31.05 -12.04 6.20
CA GLN A 256 29.89 -12.77 6.75
C GLN A 256 28.50 -12.15 6.50
N ARG A 257 28.40 -10.97 5.88
CA ARG A 257 27.15 -10.31 5.47
C ARG A 257 26.76 -10.72 4.04
N ARG A 258 25.47 -10.93 3.78
CA ARG A 258 24.91 -11.32 2.47
C ARG A 258 24.32 -10.10 1.75
N TYR A 259 24.49 -10.00 0.44
CA TYR A 259 23.98 -8.87 -0.35
C TYR A 259 23.28 -9.34 -1.63
N CYS A 260 22.05 -8.85 -1.87
CA CYS A 260 21.26 -9.20 -3.05
C CYS A 260 21.73 -8.50 -4.36
N SER A 261 22.53 -7.44 -4.25
CA SER A 261 23.05 -6.69 -5.41
C SER A 261 24.33 -5.93 -5.07
N GLN A 262 25.11 -5.57 -6.09
CA GLN A 262 26.24 -4.64 -5.94
C GLN A 262 25.80 -3.28 -5.37
N LYS A 263 24.61 -2.77 -5.76
CA LYS A 263 24.05 -1.52 -5.21
C LYS A 263 23.88 -1.60 -3.69
N CYS A 264 23.32 -2.70 -3.18
CA CYS A 264 23.18 -2.93 -1.74
C CYS A 264 24.53 -3.09 -1.01
N PHE A 265 25.53 -3.67 -1.68
CA PHE A 265 26.88 -3.80 -1.13
C PHE A 265 27.58 -2.44 -1.01
N TYR A 266 27.64 -1.66 -2.09
CA TYR A 266 28.29 -0.34 -2.08
C TYR A 266 27.58 0.66 -1.17
N ALA A 267 26.24 0.63 -1.10
CA ALA A 267 25.49 1.50 -0.20
C ALA A 267 25.74 1.17 1.28
N ALA A 268 25.87 -0.13 1.63
CA ALA A 268 26.27 -0.53 2.98
C ALA A 268 27.69 -0.05 3.33
N LEU A 269 28.65 -0.17 2.40
CA LEU A 269 30.01 0.34 2.61
C LEU A 269 30.05 1.86 2.79
N ALA A 270 29.23 2.61 2.04
CA ALA A 270 29.16 4.06 2.18
C ALA A 270 28.62 4.50 3.55
N GLU A 271 27.64 3.76 4.09
CA GLU A 271 27.08 4.02 5.42
C GLU A 271 28.04 3.62 6.55
N ASP A 272 28.67 2.43 6.46
CA ASP A 272 29.72 2.01 7.41
C ASP A 272 30.86 3.07 7.45
N ASN A 273 31.36 3.52 6.29
CA ASN A 273 32.43 4.53 6.18
C ASN A 273 32.05 5.93 6.70
N ASN A 274 30.77 6.32 6.62
CA ASN A 274 30.29 7.59 7.20
C ASN A 274 30.14 7.50 8.72
N THR A 275 29.90 6.30 9.26
CA THR A 275 29.78 6.08 10.71
C THR A 275 31.15 6.10 11.40
N GLU A 276 32.23 5.72 10.70
CA GLU A 276 33.62 5.81 11.18
C GLU A 276 34.23 7.24 11.11
N ARG A 277 33.44 8.26 10.73
CA ARG A 277 33.89 9.66 10.56
C ARG A 277 33.24 10.65 11.53
N ILE A 278 32.54 10.15 12.55
CA ILE A 278 31.91 10.90 13.64
C ILE A 278 32.56 10.47 14.96
#